data_AF-A0A351G0Q4-F1
#
_entry.id   AF-A0A351G0Q4-F1
#
_cell.length_a   1.000
_cell.length_b   1.000
_cell.length_c   1.000
_cell.angle_alpha   90.00
_cell.angle_beta   90.00
_cell.angle_gamma   90.00
#
_symmetry.space_group_name_H-M   'P 1'
#
loop_
_entity.id
_entity.type
_entity.pdbx_description
1 polymer ?
#
loop_
_entity_poly.entity_id
_entity_poly.type
_entity_poly.pdbx_seq_one_letter_code
_entity_poly.pdbx_strand_id
1 'polypeptide(L)' 'MCFVLYMAADTPIPDIPFEREDPRLNTQPLTEGELPLQGLFQQRSVKCLGSSSHCGCGYRHLSYQDGDWPEEYLI' A
#
# COMPACT_ATOMS: atom_id res chain seq x y z
N MET A 1 2.11 2.98 -15.83
CA MET A 1 0.80 3.15 -15.15
C MET A 1 1.01 2.75 -13.70
N CYS A 2 0.70 3.61 -12.73
CA CYS A 2 0.93 3.35 -11.31
C CYS A 2 -0.41 3.10 -10.62
N PHE A 3 -0.46 2.18 -9.66
CA PHE A 3 -1.64 1.91 -8.85
C PHE A 3 -1.28 1.95 -7.37
N VAL A 4 -2.25 2.33 -6.54
CA VAL A 4 -2.15 2.28 -5.07
C VAL A 4 -3.26 1.38 -4.55
N LEU A 5 -2.90 0.51 -3.61
CA LEU A 5 -3.79 -0.43 -2.97
C LEU A 5 -4.30 0.16 -1.66
N TYR A 6 -5.61 0.14 -1.49
CA TYR A 6 -6.27 0.53 -0.26
C TYR A 6 -7.02 -0.67 0.31
N MET A 7 -6.92 -0.86 1.62
CA MET A 7 -7.69 -1.85 2.36
C MET A 7 -8.77 -1.14 3.16
N ALA A 8 -10.00 -1.65 3.10
CA ALA A 8 -11.14 -1.14 3.84
C ALA A 8 -11.76 -2.26 4.68
N ALA A 9 -12.05 -1.99 5.96
CA ALA A 9 -12.62 -2.96 6.89
C ALA A 9 -13.56 -2.31 7.91
N ASP A 10 -14.56 -3.09 8.37
CA ASP A 10 -15.49 -2.65 9.41
C ASP A 10 -14.83 -2.61 10.80
N THR A 11 -13.71 -3.33 10.96
CA THR A 11 -12.87 -3.31 12.15
C THR A 11 -11.67 -2.37 11.96
N PRO A 12 -11.13 -1.78 13.04
CA PRO A 12 -9.91 -0.99 12.95
C PRO A 12 -8.75 -1.78 12.33
N ILE A 13 -8.14 -1.24 11.27
CA ILE A 13 -6.93 -1.79 10.68
C ILE A 13 -5.72 -1.18 11.43
N PRO A 14 -4.81 -2.01 11.99
CA PRO A 14 -3.62 -1.51 12.66
C PRO A 14 -2.68 -0.80 11.68
N ASP A 15 -1.87 0.12 12.17
CA ASP A 15 -0.75 0.69 11.43
C ASP A 15 0.48 -0.21 11.60
N ILE A 16 0.99 -0.73 10.49
CA ILE A 16 2.14 -1.61 10.43
C ILE A 16 3.20 -0.86 9.63
N PRO A 17 4.31 -0.43 10.26
CA PRO A 17 5.38 0.26 9.54
C PRO A 17 6.01 -0.66 8.51
N PHE A 18 6.57 -0.06 7.46
CA PHE A 18 7.38 -0.81 6.51
C PHE A 18 8.73 -1.17 7.16
N GLU A 19 9.09 -2.46 7.12
CA GLU A 19 10.37 -2.99 7.58
C GLU A 19 11.10 -3.60 6.38
N ARG A 20 12.33 -3.13 6.10
CA ARG A 20 13.08 -3.57 4.92
C ARG A 20 13.62 -5.00 5.10
N GLU A 21 13.99 -5.33 6.32
CA GLU A 21 14.62 -6.59 6.70
C GLU A 21 13.60 -7.72 6.94
N ASP A 22 12.32 -7.39 7.10
CA ASP A 22 11.18 -8.31 7.20
C ASP A 22 10.01 -7.75 6.36
N PRO A 23 9.96 -8.04 5.04
CA PRO A 23 9.06 -7.39 4.09
C PRO A 23 7.62 -7.92 4.21
N ARG A 24 7.02 -7.71 5.37
CA ARG A 24 5.60 -7.96 5.59
C ARG A 24 4.78 -6.86 4.94
N LEU A 25 3.52 -7.19 4.75
CA LEU A 25 2.54 -6.28 4.22
C LEU A 25 2.28 -5.15 5.24
N ASN A 26 2.77 -3.96 4.92
CA ASN A 26 2.66 -2.78 5.77
C ASN A 26 1.31 -2.06 5.56
N THR A 27 0.88 -1.27 6.52
CA THR A 27 -0.36 -0.49 6.48
C THR A 27 -0.09 0.92 6.98
N GLN A 28 -0.55 1.91 6.24
CA GLN A 28 -0.34 3.32 6.55
C GLN A 28 -1.66 4.08 6.53
N PRO A 29 -1.82 5.15 7.35
CA PRO A 29 -2.96 6.04 7.25
C PRO A 29 -3.03 6.70 5.88
N LEU A 30 -4.22 7.13 5.47
CA LEU A 30 -4.38 7.97 4.29
C LEU A 30 -3.71 9.32 4.51
N THR A 31 -3.04 9.83 3.48
CA THR A 31 -2.54 11.21 3.43
C THR A 31 -3.68 12.20 3.23
N GLU A 32 -3.42 13.50 3.42
CA GLU A 32 -4.42 14.56 3.22
C GLU A 32 -5.04 14.53 1.81
N GLY A 33 -4.24 14.26 0.78
CA GLY A 33 -4.72 14.15 -0.59
C GLY A 33 -5.57 12.91 -0.87
N GLU A 34 -5.49 11.89 0.00
CA GLU A 34 -6.21 10.62 -0.12
C GLU A 34 -7.47 10.57 0.75
N LEU A 35 -7.66 11.52 1.67
CA LEU A 35 -8.88 11.59 2.51
C LEU A 35 -10.20 11.53 1.69
N PRO A 36 -10.31 12.14 0.50
CA PRO A 36 -11.52 12.00 -0.32
C PRO A 36 -11.87 10.55 -0.70
N LEU A 37 -10.89 9.64 -0.70
CA LEU A 37 -11.11 8.22 -1.01
C LEU A 37 -11.94 7.52 0.06
N GLN A 38 -11.96 8.01 1.30
CA GLN A 38 -12.79 7.41 2.36
C GLN A 38 -14.28 7.37 1.96
N GLY A 39 -14.76 8.40 1.25
CA GLY A 39 -16.15 8.45 0.80
C GLY A 39 -16.51 7.41 -0.27
N LEU A 40 -15.52 6.73 -0.85
CA LEU A 40 -15.73 5.65 -1.83
C LEU A 40 -15.97 4.29 -1.16
N PHE A 41 -15.64 4.16 0.13
CA PHE A 41 -15.78 2.92 0.89
C PHE A 41 -16.98 3.01 1.84
N GLN A 42 -17.70 1.91 2.01
CA GLN A 42 -18.79 1.82 2.99
C GLN A 42 -18.28 1.55 4.41
N GLN A 43 -17.05 1.05 4.50
CA GLN A 43 -16.35 0.69 5.74
C GLN A 43 -15.74 1.90 6.43
N ARG A 44 -15.60 1.82 7.75
CA ARG A 44 -15.11 2.93 8.59
C ARG A 44 -13.59 3.04 8.66
N SER A 45 -12.87 1.94 8.45
CA SER A 45 -11.40 1.93 8.49
C SER A 45 -10.85 1.73 7.10
N VAL A 46 -10.08 2.70 6.60
CA VAL A 46 -9.40 2.64 5.31
C VAL A 46 -7.92 2.96 5.50
N LYS A 47 -7.04 2.14 4.95
CA LYS A 47 -5.57 2.29 5.02
C LYS A 47 -4.95 2.09 3.64
N CYS A 48 -3.86 2.80 3.39
CA CYS A 48 -2.95 2.49 2.28
C CYS A 48 -2.17 1.22 2.62
N LEU A 49 -2.12 0.29 1.67
CA LEU A 49 -1.58 -1.05 1.87
C LEU A 49 -0.27 -1.18 1.12
N GLY A 50 0.77 -1.77 1.72
CA GLY A 50 1.94 -2.32 1.01
C GLY A 50 2.90 -1.33 0.33
N SER A 51 2.59 -0.02 0.34
CA SER A 51 3.48 1.01 -0.20
C SER A 51 4.39 1.54 0.90
N SER A 52 5.69 1.71 0.61
CA SER A 52 6.63 2.37 1.52
C SER A 52 6.57 3.91 1.46
N SER A 53 5.84 4.48 0.50
CA SER A 53 5.90 5.93 0.19
C SER A 53 4.56 6.56 -0.23
N HIS A 54 3.43 5.87 -0.04
CA HIS A 54 2.09 6.28 -0.54
C HIS A 54 2.04 6.56 -2.05
N CYS A 55 3.03 6.04 -2.79
CA CYS A 55 3.14 6.09 -4.23
C CYS A 55 2.98 4.69 -4.79
N GLY A 56 2.44 4.56 -6.00
CA GLY A 56 2.44 3.28 -6.72
C GLY A 56 3.85 2.76 -7.04
N CYS A 57 4.86 3.63 -6.96
CA CYS A 57 6.27 3.29 -7.01
C CYS A 57 6.83 2.73 -5.69
N GLY A 58 6.09 2.87 -4.59
CA GLY A 58 6.48 2.36 -3.27
C GLY A 58 6.24 0.87 -3.08
N TYR A 59 5.77 0.17 -4.12
CA TYR A 59 5.56 -1.27 -4.12
C TYR A 59 6.71 -1.99 -4.82
N ARG A 60 7.66 -2.51 -4.03
CA ARG A 60 8.90 -3.10 -4.57
C ARG A 60 8.75 -4.47 -5.22
N HIS A 61 7.57 -5.11 -5.10
CA HIS A 61 7.37 -6.51 -5.52
C HIS A 61 6.05 -6.76 -6.26
N LEU A 62 5.30 -5.73 -6.69
CA LEU A 62 3.93 -5.92 -7.20
C LEU A 62 3.79 -5.98 -8.71
N SER A 63 4.81 -5.59 -9.48
CA SER A 63 4.73 -5.72 -10.93
C SER A 63 5.31 -7.06 -11.36
N TYR A 64 4.48 -8.09 -11.49
CA TYR A 64 4.81 -9.27 -12.28
C TYR A 64 5.00 -8.84 -13.73
N GLN A 65 6.23 -8.96 -14.25
CA GLN A 65 6.59 -8.54 -15.61
C GLN A 65 7.39 -9.67 -16.26
N ASP A 66 7.16 -9.91 -17.54
CA ASP A 66 7.89 -10.90 -18.34
C ASP A 66 7.94 -12.33 -17.77
N GLY A 67 6.90 -12.73 -17.03
CA GLY A 67 6.82 -14.07 -16.44
C GLY A 67 7.51 -14.21 -15.09
N ASP A 68 8.04 -13.12 -14.53
CA ASP A 68 8.80 -13.11 -13.28
C ASP A 68 8.38 -11.96 -12.35
N TRP A 69 8.78 -12.04 -11.08
CA TRP A 69 8.67 -10.94 -10.13
C TRP A 69 10.01 -10.19 -10.12
N PRO A 70 10.17 -9.13 -10.94
CA PRO A 70 11.40 -8.35 -10.97
C PRO A 70 11.74 -7.87 -9.55
N GLU A 71 12.84 -8.38 -9.01
CA GLU A 71 13.48 -7.83 -7.83
C GLU A 71 14.05 -6.47 -8.25
N GLU A 72 13.40 -5.37 -7.86
CA GLU A 72 13.98 -4.05 -8.03
C GLU A 72 15.22 -3.93 -7.11
N TYR A 73 16.37 -4.37 -7.62
CA TYR A 73 17.68 -4.03 -7.08
C TYR A 73 17.86 -2.53 -7.25
N LEU A 74 17.67 -1.78 -6.17
CA LEU A 74 18.06 -0.39 -6.08
C LEU A 74 19.55 -0.25 -6.43
N ILE A 75 19.82 0.46 -7.51
CA ILE A 75 21.12 1.06 -7.80
C ILE A 75 21.35 2.23 -6.83
#